data_AF-L8GM87-F1
#
_entry.id   AF-L8GM87-F1
#
_cell.length_a   1.000
_cell.length_b   1.000
_cell.length_c   1.000
_cell.angle_alpha   90.00
_cell.angle_beta   90.00
_cell.angle_gamma   90.00
#
_symmetry.space_group_name_H-M   'P 1'
#
loop_
_entity.id
_entity.type
_entity.pdbx_description
1 polymer ?
#
loop_
_entity_poly.entity_id
_entity_poly.type
_entity_poly.pdbx_seq_one_letter_code
_entity_poly.pdbx_strand_id
1 'polypeptide(L)'
;MRRRRREASKARSQAWKDPKKQCEAIYHHLSCSEFPWECFYAINFAFYRTFASPTISRLYCSTGNIAKAAGKRVADTDILMHAWIDFGIDSRKGQESWEHLNRIHAVWKRRTSNQDFVYVLCCFIVDTIRFIDVFGWRKLTSLEREGTPALLMLGGLLGRRMEIEDIPGSLEAAYRVVDGYIASNITSAETKDGRDLTNSITDLLCQGLVYSGASALLSIIGGPTFVRKVGLGVSSAVMTHALLLLGRLRAAALSCLPMRTEPRLLSEILMQAHYPMAAAAAGGAPTSRPRSGKLLDFSLVGPRSRISLEGQHVVVVGRSKLVGLPLANMLIGGRDSAKGGRKGPTVTVVHSGTVDIHVHTRMADIVIVAAGHAGLITADSVKQGVVLVDVGINNVPDSSRKSGYRLVGDCTDEAYRKASRYTPVPGGIGPMTVAMLMRNTWEAAKRHEGLARPSPL
;
A
#
# COMPACT_ATOMS: atom_id res chain seq x y z
N MET A 1 -27.69 16.20 29.31
CA MET A 1 -26.66 15.99 30.35
C MET A 1 -25.32 15.69 29.67
N ARG A 2 -24.53 16.72 29.30
CA ARG A 2 -23.24 16.51 28.61
C ARG A 2 -22.19 16.06 29.64
N ARG A 3 -21.96 14.74 29.79
CA ARG A 3 -20.74 14.28 30.46
C ARG A 3 -19.56 14.85 29.70
N ARG A 4 -18.73 15.67 30.37
CA ARG A 4 -17.50 16.23 29.80
C ARG A 4 -16.66 15.05 29.29
N ARG A 5 -16.04 15.14 28.11
CA ARG A 5 -15.24 14.05 27.50
C ARG A 5 -14.26 13.40 28.48
N ARG A 6 -13.72 14.18 29.42
CA ARG A 6 -12.91 13.69 30.56
C ARG A 6 -13.59 12.61 31.39
N GLU A 7 -14.85 12.76 31.77
CA GLU A 7 -15.58 11.81 32.61
C GLU A 7 -15.91 10.52 31.85
N ALA A 8 -16.38 10.64 30.61
CA ALA A 8 -16.67 9.49 29.75
C ALA A 8 -15.39 8.67 29.46
N SER A 9 -14.30 9.38 29.16
CA SER A 9 -12.98 8.80 28.92
C SER A 9 -12.40 8.13 30.17
N LYS A 10 -12.53 8.77 31.35
CA LYS A 10 -12.10 8.19 32.63
C LYS A 10 -12.88 6.92 32.97
N ALA A 11 -14.22 6.96 32.85
CA ALA A 11 -15.06 5.79 33.10
C ALA A 11 -14.72 4.62 32.17
N ARG A 12 -14.44 4.91 30.90
CA ARG A 12 -14.02 3.87 29.93
C ARG A 12 -12.61 3.34 30.19
N SER A 13 -11.67 4.22 30.56
CA SER A 13 -10.30 3.82 30.92
C SER A 13 -10.26 2.93 32.17
N GLN A 14 -11.18 3.15 33.12
CA GLN A 14 -11.34 2.33 34.32
C GLN A 14 -12.05 0.99 34.06
N ALA A 15 -12.65 0.80 32.88
CA ALA A 15 -13.29 -0.45 32.51
C ALA A 15 -12.31 -1.52 32.01
N TRP A 16 -11.05 -1.16 31.72
CA TRP A 16 -9.99 -2.10 31.38
C TRP A 16 -9.62 -2.94 32.59
N LYS A 17 -9.68 -4.27 32.47
CA LYS A 17 -9.41 -5.23 33.56
C LYS A 17 -8.08 -5.95 33.40
N ASP A 18 -7.75 -6.34 32.17
CA ASP A 18 -6.49 -7.01 31.83
C ASP A 18 -5.90 -6.34 30.59
N PRO A 19 -5.06 -5.30 30.76
CA PRO A 19 -4.50 -4.53 29.65
C PRO A 19 -3.68 -5.38 28.67
N LYS A 20 -3.09 -6.48 29.12
CA LYS A 20 -2.32 -7.39 28.26
C LYS A 20 -3.23 -8.19 27.33
N LYS A 21 -4.34 -8.73 27.85
CA LYS A 21 -5.33 -9.44 27.01
C LYS A 21 -6.20 -8.50 26.18
N GLN A 22 -6.40 -7.27 26.62
CA GLN A 22 -7.25 -6.28 25.96
C GLN A 22 -6.46 -5.30 25.08
N CYS A 23 -5.22 -5.65 24.77
CA CYS A 23 -4.27 -4.87 23.99
C CYS A 23 -4.82 -4.25 22.71
N GLU A 24 -5.39 -5.09 21.83
CA GLU A 24 -5.91 -4.67 20.53
C GLU A 24 -7.11 -3.74 20.69
N ALA A 25 -7.98 -4.03 21.66
CA ALA A 25 -9.14 -3.20 21.96
C ALA A 25 -8.74 -1.82 22.52
N ILE A 26 -7.73 -1.78 23.39
CA ILE A 26 -7.16 -0.53 23.91
C ILE A 26 -6.55 0.26 22.75
N TYR A 27 -5.74 -0.36 21.90
CA TYR A 27 -5.08 0.33 20.80
C TYR A 27 -6.06 0.84 19.74
N HIS A 28 -7.06 0.04 19.36
CA HIS A 28 -8.14 0.46 18.48
C HIS A 28 -8.92 1.63 19.09
N HIS A 29 -9.23 1.59 20.39
CA HIS A 29 -9.92 2.69 21.06
C HIS A 29 -9.10 3.99 21.03
N LEU A 30 -7.80 3.91 21.32
CA LEU A 30 -6.89 5.05 21.28
C LEU A 30 -6.79 5.62 19.87
N SER A 31 -6.64 4.77 18.87
CA SER A 31 -6.40 5.15 17.47
C SER A 31 -7.66 5.63 16.74
N CYS A 32 -8.83 5.10 17.07
CA CYS A 32 -10.06 5.39 16.31
C CYS A 32 -11.00 6.34 17.06
N SER A 33 -10.91 6.45 18.39
CA SER A 33 -11.84 7.25 19.19
C SER A 33 -11.14 8.41 19.92
N GLU A 34 -10.09 8.10 20.70
CA GLU A 34 -9.53 9.06 21.67
C GLU A 34 -8.52 10.02 21.06
N PHE A 35 -7.52 9.49 20.36
CA PHE A 35 -6.36 10.20 19.84
C PHE A 35 -6.08 9.91 18.35
N PRO A 36 -7.10 9.93 17.46
CA PRO A 36 -6.90 9.54 16.05
C PRO A 36 -5.91 10.43 15.31
N TRP A 37 -5.80 11.70 15.70
CA TRP A 37 -4.86 12.63 15.08
C TRP A 37 -3.43 12.33 15.54
N GLU A 38 -3.23 12.16 16.85
CA GLU A 38 -1.91 11.89 17.43
C GLU A 38 -1.37 10.55 16.92
N CYS A 39 -2.21 9.50 16.85
CA CYS A 39 -1.84 8.21 16.30
C CYS A 39 -1.49 8.28 14.79
N PHE A 40 -2.25 9.04 13.98
CA PHE A 40 -1.95 9.24 12.57
C PHE A 40 -0.58 9.89 12.34
N TYR A 41 -0.34 11.01 13.03
CA TYR A 41 0.93 11.72 12.89
C TYR A 41 2.09 10.92 13.46
N ALA A 42 1.89 10.13 14.50
CA ALA A 42 2.93 9.25 15.05
C ALA A 42 3.34 8.12 14.08
N ILE A 43 2.39 7.47 13.40
CA ILE A 43 2.70 6.48 12.36
C ILE A 43 3.51 7.12 11.24
N ASN A 44 3.07 8.30 10.78
CA ASN A 44 3.76 9.01 9.73
C ASN A 44 5.15 9.52 10.17
N PHE A 45 5.28 9.87 11.45
CA PHE A 45 6.55 10.25 12.06
C PHE A 45 7.55 9.09 12.10
N ALA A 46 7.08 7.87 12.36
CA ALA A 46 7.91 6.68 12.35
C ALA A 46 8.56 6.42 10.98
N PHE A 47 8.02 6.94 9.86
CA PHE A 47 8.75 6.89 8.59
C PHE A 47 10.03 7.70 8.61
N TYR A 48 10.06 8.90 9.20
CA TYR A 48 11.30 9.66 9.36
C TYR A 48 12.33 8.90 10.19
N ARG A 49 11.88 8.10 11.17
CA ARG A 49 12.77 7.22 11.95
C ARG A 49 13.48 6.21 11.07
N THR A 50 12.82 5.71 10.02
CA THR A 50 13.45 4.77 9.08
C THR A 50 14.55 5.42 8.23
N PHE A 51 14.52 6.74 7.99
CA PHE A 51 15.57 7.45 7.24
C PHE A 51 16.81 7.69 8.09
N ALA A 52 16.64 7.74 9.41
CA ALA A 52 17.75 7.78 10.34
C ALA A 52 18.50 6.43 10.43
N SER A 53 17.98 5.33 9.86
CA SER A 53 18.72 4.07 9.70
C SER A 53 19.54 4.09 8.40
N PRO A 54 20.88 3.94 8.43
CA PRO A 54 21.69 3.88 7.22
C PRO A 54 21.44 2.63 6.38
N THR A 55 21.01 1.53 7.00
CA THR A 55 20.70 0.28 6.29
C THR A 55 19.39 0.41 5.53
N ILE A 56 18.34 0.91 6.19
CA ILE A 56 17.03 1.09 5.57
C ILE A 56 17.07 2.17 4.49
N SER A 57 17.69 3.32 4.77
CA SER A 57 17.80 4.42 3.79
C SER A 57 18.59 4.02 2.54
N ARG A 58 19.71 3.29 2.67
CA ARG A 58 20.45 2.75 1.52
C ARG A 58 19.61 1.74 0.73
N LEU A 59 18.83 0.91 1.41
CA LEU A 59 17.92 -0.01 0.74
C LEU A 59 16.89 0.76 -0.09
N TYR A 60 16.27 1.79 0.49
CA TYR A 60 15.33 2.66 -0.23
C TYR A 60 15.96 3.26 -1.49
N CYS A 61 17.16 3.85 -1.38
CA CYS A 61 17.96 4.30 -2.52
C CYS A 61 18.15 3.24 -3.60
N SER A 62 18.51 2.02 -3.21
CA SER A 62 18.76 0.94 -4.19
C SER A 62 17.50 0.54 -4.96
N THR A 63 16.29 0.79 -4.44
CA THR A 63 15.04 0.46 -5.12
C THR A 63 14.55 1.56 -6.06
N GLY A 64 14.90 2.83 -5.81
CA GLY A 64 14.48 3.99 -6.60
C GLY A 64 12.96 4.23 -6.70
N ASN A 65 12.14 3.43 -5.99
CA ASN A 65 10.68 3.50 -6.04
C ASN A 65 10.13 4.69 -5.24
N ILE A 66 10.87 5.08 -4.21
CA ILE A 66 10.49 6.15 -3.29
C ILE A 66 10.57 7.51 -3.98
N ALA A 67 11.67 7.80 -4.70
CA ALA A 67 11.81 9.04 -5.46
C ALA A 67 10.72 9.22 -6.55
N LYS A 68 10.12 8.12 -7.04
CA LYS A 68 9.12 8.14 -8.10
C LYS A 68 7.67 8.26 -7.61
N ALA A 69 7.36 7.73 -6.42
CA ALA A 69 5.99 7.57 -5.95
C ALA A 69 5.86 7.61 -4.41
N ALA A 70 6.50 8.57 -3.76
CA ALA A 70 6.53 8.67 -2.30
C ALA A 70 5.13 8.74 -1.64
N GLY A 71 4.20 9.55 -2.16
CA GLY A 71 2.85 9.66 -1.61
C GLY A 71 2.08 8.33 -1.63
N LYS A 72 2.19 7.58 -2.73
CA LYS A 72 1.62 6.23 -2.83
C LYS A 72 2.26 5.28 -1.80
N ARG A 73 3.58 5.37 -1.61
CA ARG A 73 4.32 4.50 -0.70
C ARG A 73 3.93 4.71 0.77
N VAL A 74 3.68 5.96 1.16
CA VAL A 74 3.17 6.30 2.50
C VAL A 74 1.78 5.71 2.68
N ALA A 75 0.87 5.97 1.73
CA ALA A 75 -0.50 5.43 1.77
C ALA A 75 -0.54 3.89 1.82
N ASP A 76 0.29 3.19 1.04
CA ASP A 76 0.39 1.72 1.06
C ASP A 76 0.71 1.18 2.46
N THR A 77 1.62 1.85 3.17
CA THR A 77 2.06 1.38 4.48
C THR A 77 1.03 1.71 5.55
N ASP A 78 0.45 2.92 5.52
CA ASP A 78 -0.61 3.28 6.45
C ASP A 78 -1.83 2.35 6.32
N ILE A 79 -2.22 1.96 5.09
CA ILE A 79 -3.33 1.02 4.87
C ILE A 79 -3.05 -0.35 5.49
N LEU A 80 -1.82 -0.87 5.34
CA LEU A 80 -1.44 -2.15 5.93
C LEU A 80 -1.47 -2.10 7.46
N MET A 81 -0.97 -1.01 8.06
CA MET A 81 -0.99 -0.80 9.51
C MET A 81 -2.43 -0.68 10.03
N HIS A 82 -3.24 0.15 9.38
CA HIS A 82 -4.63 0.38 9.80
C HIS A 82 -5.53 -0.84 9.58
N ALA A 83 -5.18 -1.78 8.69
CA ALA A 83 -5.90 -3.04 8.60
C ALA A 83 -5.86 -3.83 9.92
N TRP A 84 -4.75 -3.75 10.68
CA TRP A 84 -4.64 -4.42 11.97
C TRP A 84 -5.36 -3.65 13.07
N ILE A 85 -5.33 -2.31 13.00
CA ILE A 85 -5.98 -1.44 13.96
C ILE A 85 -7.49 -1.59 13.85
N ASP A 86 -8.01 -1.46 12.64
CA ASP A 86 -9.45 -1.34 12.38
C ASP A 86 -10.16 -2.70 12.44
N PHE A 87 -9.47 -3.79 12.06
CA PHE A 87 -10.09 -5.13 11.98
C PHE A 87 -9.49 -6.17 12.93
N GLY A 88 -8.36 -5.89 13.58
CA GLY A 88 -7.60 -6.86 14.38
C GLY A 88 -6.62 -7.68 13.52
N ILE A 89 -5.49 -8.08 14.11
CA ILE A 89 -4.38 -8.75 13.39
C ILE A 89 -4.74 -10.16 12.91
N ASP A 90 -5.62 -10.85 13.65
CA ASP A 90 -6.06 -12.22 13.36
C ASP A 90 -7.29 -12.28 12.46
N SER A 91 -7.91 -11.13 12.18
CA SER A 91 -8.98 -11.06 11.19
C SER A 91 -8.46 -11.42 9.79
N ARG A 92 -9.36 -11.80 8.89
CA ARG A 92 -9.00 -12.07 7.49
C ARG A 92 -8.23 -10.91 6.84
N LYS A 93 -8.67 -9.66 7.06
CA LYS A 93 -7.98 -8.46 6.53
C LYS A 93 -6.63 -8.25 7.21
N GLY A 94 -6.52 -8.52 8.51
CA GLY A 94 -5.26 -8.47 9.24
C GLY A 94 -4.25 -9.49 8.71
N GLN A 95 -4.70 -10.73 8.46
CA GLN A 95 -3.92 -11.81 7.86
C GLN A 95 -3.41 -11.46 6.46
N GLU A 96 -4.31 -11.05 5.57
CA GLU A 96 -3.95 -10.60 4.22
C GLU A 96 -2.89 -9.48 4.25
N SER A 97 -2.99 -8.57 5.22
CA SER A 97 -2.03 -7.46 5.43
C SER A 97 -0.65 -7.95 5.89
N TRP A 98 -0.54 -8.73 6.98
CA TRP A 98 0.78 -9.16 7.46
C TRP A 98 1.45 -10.20 6.55
N GLU A 99 0.70 -11.05 5.84
CA GLU A 99 1.27 -11.92 4.80
C GLU A 99 1.83 -11.12 3.62
N HIS A 100 1.14 -10.05 3.23
CA HIS A 100 1.64 -9.15 2.20
C HIS A 100 2.94 -8.47 2.64
N LEU A 101 2.99 -8.01 3.89
CA LEU A 101 4.19 -7.40 4.47
C LEU A 101 5.35 -8.38 4.52
N ASN A 102 5.11 -9.64 4.91
CA ASN A 102 6.11 -10.72 4.88
C ASN A 102 6.66 -10.95 3.48
N ARG A 103 5.80 -11.01 2.45
CA ARG A 103 6.26 -11.17 1.06
C ARG A 103 7.15 -10.01 0.60
N ILE A 104 6.83 -8.78 0.99
CA ILE A 104 7.66 -7.61 0.66
C ILE A 104 9.01 -7.70 1.38
N HIS A 105 9.01 -7.98 2.68
CA HIS A 105 10.23 -8.02 3.46
C HIS A 105 11.10 -9.25 3.19
N ALA A 106 10.53 -10.38 2.79
CA ALA A 106 11.30 -11.59 2.43
C ALA A 106 12.31 -11.33 1.32
N VAL A 107 11.99 -10.46 0.34
CA VAL A 107 12.90 -10.06 -0.74
C VAL A 107 14.13 -9.32 -0.20
N TRP A 108 13.99 -8.63 0.93
CA TRP A 108 14.98 -7.72 1.47
C TRP A 108 15.58 -8.17 2.80
N LYS A 109 15.09 -9.28 3.38
CA LYS A 109 15.51 -9.80 4.69
C LYS A 109 17.03 -10.08 4.78
N ARG A 110 17.70 -10.34 3.65
CA ARG A 110 19.17 -10.48 3.58
C ARG A 110 19.94 -9.15 3.61
N ARG A 111 19.26 -8.02 3.47
CA ARG A 111 19.85 -6.66 3.37
C ARG A 111 19.41 -5.72 4.50
N THR A 112 18.51 -6.15 5.38
CA THR A 112 18.10 -5.43 6.59
C THR A 112 18.38 -6.27 7.83
N SER A 113 18.88 -5.65 8.89
CA SER A 113 19.20 -6.36 10.14
C SER A 113 17.96 -6.57 11.01
N ASN A 114 17.97 -7.60 11.87
CA ASN A 114 16.92 -7.78 12.89
C ASN A 114 16.79 -6.53 13.79
N GLN A 115 17.92 -5.89 14.13
CA GLN A 115 17.94 -4.67 14.94
C GLN A 115 17.21 -3.50 14.27
N ASP A 116 17.30 -3.36 12.94
CA ASP A 116 16.54 -2.34 12.20
C ASP A 116 15.03 -2.57 12.32
N PHE A 117 14.59 -3.83 12.23
CA PHE A 117 13.18 -4.19 12.41
C PHE A 117 12.69 -3.92 13.84
N VAL A 118 13.48 -4.32 14.85
CA VAL A 118 13.18 -4.05 16.27
C VAL A 118 13.08 -2.55 16.53
N TYR A 119 14.00 -1.76 15.98
CA TYR A 119 13.98 -0.30 16.10
C TYR A 119 12.71 0.31 15.50
N VAL A 120 12.36 -0.04 14.25
CA VAL A 120 11.16 0.50 13.59
C VAL A 120 9.88 0.11 14.33
N LEU A 121 9.78 -1.14 14.81
CA LEU A 121 8.66 -1.58 15.64
C LEU A 121 8.55 -0.75 16.93
N CYS A 122 9.67 -0.47 17.60
CA CYS A 122 9.67 0.35 18.80
C CYS A 122 9.26 1.81 18.51
N CYS A 123 9.64 2.36 17.35
CA CYS A 123 9.25 3.73 16.95
C CYS A 123 7.73 3.91 16.88
N PHE A 124 6.98 2.97 16.30
CA PHE A 124 5.52 3.06 16.22
C PHE A 124 4.86 3.18 17.60
N ILE A 125 5.46 2.61 18.64
CA ILE A 125 4.95 2.63 20.01
C ILE A 125 5.38 3.92 20.71
N VAL A 126 6.70 4.14 20.74
CA VAL A 126 7.33 5.24 21.48
C VAL A 126 6.87 6.58 20.94
N ASP A 127 6.85 6.75 19.62
CA ASP A 127 6.46 8.01 19.02
C ASP A 127 4.95 8.25 19.18
N THR A 128 4.10 7.23 19.15
CA THR A 128 2.66 7.37 19.49
C THR A 128 2.47 7.93 20.88
N ILE A 129 3.18 7.37 21.87
CA ILE A 129 3.10 7.84 23.25
C ILE A 129 3.65 9.28 23.36
N ARG A 130 4.76 9.59 22.70
CA ARG A 130 5.33 10.96 22.68
C ARG A 130 4.37 11.98 22.07
N PHE A 131 3.72 11.65 20.96
CA PHE A 131 2.72 12.53 20.34
C PHE A 131 1.52 12.76 21.27
N ILE A 132 1.00 11.71 21.89
CA ILE A 132 -0.10 11.83 22.87
C ILE A 132 0.35 12.65 24.08
N ASP A 133 1.59 12.45 24.53
CA ASP A 133 2.16 13.19 25.66
C ASP A 133 2.28 14.69 25.37
N VAL A 134 2.62 15.08 24.15
CA VAL A 134 2.82 16.48 23.78
C VAL A 134 1.51 17.15 23.33
N PHE A 135 0.74 16.50 22.47
CA PHE A 135 -0.40 17.10 21.75
C PHE A 135 -1.76 16.52 22.15
N GLY A 136 -1.79 15.42 22.91
CA GLY A 136 -3.01 14.80 23.37
C GLY A 136 -3.81 15.72 24.31
N TRP A 137 -5.13 15.69 24.17
CA TRP A 137 -6.04 16.45 25.04
C TRP A 137 -6.03 15.97 26.50
N ARG A 138 -5.51 14.76 26.74
CA ARG A 138 -5.15 14.19 28.03
C ARG A 138 -3.96 13.25 27.87
N LYS A 139 -3.35 12.87 28.99
CA LYS A 139 -2.35 11.80 29.06
C LYS A 139 -3.01 10.42 29.00
N LEU A 140 -2.24 9.43 28.57
CA LEU A 140 -2.60 8.02 28.77
C LEU A 140 -2.65 7.71 30.27
N THR A 141 -3.66 6.96 30.68
CA THR A 141 -3.72 6.37 32.03
C THR A 141 -2.61 5.32 32.22
N SER A 142 -2.36 4.86 33.44
CA SER A 142 -1.38 3.77 33.68
C SER A 142 -1.80 2.50 32.95
N LEU A 143 -3.07 2.09 33.04
CA LEU A 143 -3.60 0.91 32.33
C LEU A 143 -3.53 1.05 30.81
N GLU A 144 -3.83 2.23 30.28
CA GLU A 144 -3.59 2.48 28.86
C GLU A 144 -2.10 2.49 28.57
N ARG A 145 -1.23 3.08 29.39
CA ARG A 145 0.23 3.06 29.18
C ARG A 145 0.85 1.69 29.43
N GLU A 146 0.16 0.74 30.05
CA GLU A 146 0.55 -0.67 30.19
C GLU A 146 -0.05 -1.55 29.09
N GLY A 147 -1.25 -1.20 28.60
CA GLY A 147 -1.95 -1.84 27.48
C GLY A 147 -1.67 -1.25 26.09
N THR A 148 -1.09 -0.05 25.98
CA THR A 148 -0.60 0.61 24.75
C THR A 148 0.75 0.04 24.31
N PRO A 149 1.69 -0.30 25.24
CA PRO A 149 2.82 -1.17 24.97
C PRO A 149 2.40 -2.58 24.60
N ALA A 150 1.12 -2.88 24.52
CA ALA A 150 0.70 -4.13 23.92
C ALA A 150 0.81 -4.12 22.38
N LEU A 151 1.42 -3.09 21.78
CA LEU A 151 2.17 -3.22 20.52
C LEU A 151 3.58 -3.79 20.66
N LEU A 152 4.06 -4.10 21.87
CA LEU A 152 4.99 -5.20 22.09
C LEU A 152 4.32 -6.55 21.85
N MET A 153 2.99 -6.63 21.71
CA MET A 153 2.29 -7.75 21.07
C MET A 153 2.05 -7.54 19.57
N LEU A 154 2.29 -6.36 19.00
CA LEU A 154 2.60 -6.30 17.57
C LEU A 154 4.03 -6.78 17.37
N GLY A 155 4.99 -6.33 18.18
CA GLY A 155 6.31 -6.97 18.22
C GLY A 155 6.24 -8.48 18.52
N GLY A 156 5.45 -8.90 19.49
CA GLY A 156 5.25 -10.32 19.79
C GLY A 156 4.52 -11.06 18.67
N LEU A 157 3.32 -10.62 18.26
CA LEU A 157 2.48 -11.34 17.30
C LEU A 157 2.85 -11.03 15.84
N LEU A 158 2.96 -9.76 15.46
CA LEU A 158 3.47 -9.38 14.15
C LEU A 158 4.96 -9.69 14.03
N GLY A 159 5.80 -9.39 15.02
CA GLY A 159 7.22 -9.76 14.95
C GLY A 159 7.43 -11.26 14.93
N ARG A 160 6.69 -12.09 15.69
CA ARG A 160 6.71 -13.57 15.46
C ARG A 160 6.26 -13.94 14.05
N ARG A 161 5.19 -13.32 13.54
CA ARG A 161 4.70 -13.56 12.17
C ARG A 161 5.67 -13.08 11.09
N MET A 162 6.45 -12.06 11.38
CA MET A 162 7.49 -11.48 10.53
C MET A 162 8.87 -12.07 10.80
N GLU A 163 8.98 -13.02 11.74
CA GLU A 163 10.22 -13.64 12.20
C GLU A 163 11.28 -12.59 12.65
N ILE A 164 10.84 -11.63 13.47
CA ILE A 164 11.64 -10.62 14.15
C ILE A 164 11.89 -11.10 15.58
N GLU A 165 13.15 -11.11 15.98
CA GLU A 165 13.63 -11.62 17.27
C GLU A 165 14.03 -10.46 18.20
N ASP A 166 14.32 -10.75 19.47
CA ASP A 166 14.86 -9.79 20.46
C ASP A 166 14.00 -8.55 20.72
N ILE A 167 12.67 -8.71 20.66
CA ILE A 167 11.74 -7.61 20.86
C ILE A 167 11.64 -7.29 22.35
N PRO A 168 11.78 -6.00 22.76
CA PRO A 168 11.77 -5.62 24.17
C PRO A 168 10.53 -6.07 24.94
N GLY A 169 10.70 -6.58 26.15
CA GLY A 169 9.58 -7.01 27.01
C GLY A 169 8.91 -5.87 27.80
N SER A 170 9.45 -4.66 27.77
CA SER A 170 8.94 -3.51 28.51
C SER A 170 9.00 -2.20 27.73
N LEU A 171 8.14 -1.24 28.10
CA LEU A 171 8.12 0.08 27.49
C LEU A 171 9.44 0.83 27.71
N GLU A 172 10.04 0.75 28.90
CA GLU A 172 11.34 1.37 29.18
C GLU A 172 12.46 0.83 28.27
N ALA A 173 12.44 -0.47 28.00
CA ALA A 173 13.39 -1.07 27.06
C ALA A 173 13.15 -0.60 25.63
N ALA A 174 11.88 -0.43 25.20
CA ALA A 174 11.56 0.15 23.90
C ALA A 174 12.04 1.61 23.76
N TYR A 175 11.90 2.44 24.80
CA TYR A 175 12.48 3.80 24.82
C TYR A 175 14.00 3.76 24.67
N ARG A 176 14.68 2.86 25.40
CA ARG A 176 16.14 2.68 25.27
C ARG A 176 16.56 2.26 23.88
N VAL A 177 15.81 1.40 23.21
CA VAL A 177 16.06 1.04 21.80
C VAL A 177 15.96 2.25 20.90
N VAL A 178 14.86 3.00 20.96
CA VAL A 178 14.64 4.16 20.06
C VAL A 178 15.69 5.25 20.31
N ASP A 179 15.87 5.64 21.57
CA ASP A 179 16.77 6.74 21.94
C ASP A 179 18.24 6.36 21.78
N GLY A 180 18.60 5.13 22.11
CA GLY A 180 19.94 4.58 21.90
C GLY A 180 20.30 4.50 20.41
N TYR A 181 19.36 4.09 19.56
CA TYR A 181 19.58 4.06 18.11
C TYR A 181 19.83 5.46 17.55
N ILE A 182 19.05 6.46 17.99
CA ILE A 182 19.23 7.86 17.58
C ILE A 182 20.56 8.42 18.09
N ALA A 183 20.89 8.15 19.36
CA ALA A 183 22.12 8.64 20.01
C ALA A 183 23.39 7.97 19.48
N SER A 184 23.29 6.76 18.92
CA SER A 184 24.45 6.07 18.36
C SER A 184 25.11 6.89 17.24
N ASN A 185 26.45 6.92 17.23
CA ASN A 185 27.27 7.56 16.18
C ASN A 185 27.26 6.80 14.84
N ILE A 186 26.35 5.83 14.67
CA ILE A 186 26.04 5.22 13.39
C ILE A 186 25.44 6.35 12.53
N THR A 187 26.27 6.96 11.70
CA THR A 187 25.94 8.11 10.88
C THR A 187 24.94 7.70 9.80
N SER A 188 23.74 8.26 9.84
CA SER A 188 22.90 8.34 8.64
C SER A 188 23.52 9.41 7.74
N ALA A 189 24.36 8.99 6.79
CA ALA A 189 24.72 9.88 5.70
C ALA A 189 23.41 10.26 4.99
N GLU A 190 23.18 11.55 4.80
CA GLU A 190 22.00 12.06 4.13
C GLU A 190 21.95 11.52 2.69
N THR A 191 21.11 10.52 2.47
CA THR A 191 20.95 9.89 1.16
C THR A 191 19.97 10.69 0.31
N LYS A 192 20.09 10.59 -1.02
CA LYS A 192 19.17 11.25 -1.95
C LYS A 192 17.71 10.82 -1.70
N ASP A 193 17.44 9.52 -1.61
CA ASP A 193 16.08 9.03 -1.34
C ASP A 193 15.62 9.34 0.09
N GLY A 194 16.53 9.41 1.05
CA GLY A 194 16.24 9.89 2.40
C GLY A 194 15.72 11.33 2.38
N ARG A 195 16.39 12.23 1.65
CA ARG A 195 15.92 13.61 1.43
C ARG A 195 14.58 13.65 0.68
N ASP A 196 14.49 12.94 -0.44
CA ASP A 196 13.28 12.97 -1.29
C ASP A 196 12.05 12.46 -0.53
N LEU A 197 12.22 11.46 0.33
CA LEU A 197 11.14 10.92 1.16
C LEU A 197 10.83 11.80 2.38
N THR A 198 11.86 12.37 3.03
CA THR A 198 11.68 13.40 4.05
C THR A 198 10.85 14.54 3.48
N ASN A 199 11.17 15.04 2.29
CA ASN A 199 10.43 16.11 1.62
C ASN A 199 8.99 15.68 1.31
N SER A 200 8.80 14.50 0.72
CA SER A 200 7.47 14.01 0.35
C SER A 200 6.54 13.78 1.55
N ILE A 201 7.06 13.22 2.66
CA ILE A 201 6.28 13.05 3.89
C ILE A 201 6.04 14.40 4.56
N THR A 202 7.00 15.31 4.47
CA THR A 202 6.84 16.68 4.97
C THR A 202 5.68 17.35 4.25
N ASP A 203 5.66 17.31 2.92
CA ASP A 203 4.57 17.86 2.10
C ASP A 203 3.21 17.23 2.46
N LEU A 204 3.17 15.91 2.69
CA LEU A 204 1.96 15.19 3.11
C LEU A 204 1.46 15.62 4.49
N LEU A 205 2.34 15.68 5.49
CA LEU A 205 1.97 15.98 6.88
C LEU A 205 1.66 17.45 7.10
N CYS A 206 2.30 18.32 6.34
CA CYS A 206 2.26 19.76 6.52
C CYS A 206 1.31 20.48 5.56
N GLN A 207 0.82 19.84 4.49
CA GLN A 207 -0.21 20.38 3.56
C GLN A 207 0.02 21.87 3.18
N GLY A 208 1.28 22.24 2.93
CA GLY A 208 1.65 23.64 2.60
C GLY A 208 2.11 24.52 3.77
N LEU A 209 2.23 24.00 5.00
CA LEU A 209 3.04 24.64 6.04
C LEU A 209 4.51 24.69 5.61
N VAL A 210 5.17 25.83 5.83
CA VAL A 210 6.59 26.04 5.54
C VAL A 210 7.43 24.95 6.21
N TYR A 211 8.48 24.44 5.54
CA TYR A 211 9.44 23.42 6.04
C TYR A 211 9.92 23.66 7.49
N SER A 212 9.96 24.93 7.93
CA SER A 212 10.28 25.32 9.30
C SER A 212 9.29 24.78 10.36
N GLY A 213 8.01 24.63 10.02
CA GLY A 213 6.98 24.02 10.88
C GLY A 213 7.16 22.51 11.03
N ALA A 214 7.51 21.81 9.94
CA ALA A 214 7.80 20.38 9.97
C ALA A 214 9.03 20.08 10.83
N SER A 215 10.11 20.85 10.64
CA SER A 215 11.32 20.73 11.45
C SER A 215 11.04 20.99 12.93
N ALA A 216 10.20 21.98 13.27
CA ALA A 216 9.82 22.22 14.66
C ALA A 216 9.05 21.05 15.26
N LEU A 217 8.06 20.48 14.54
CA LEU A 217 7.33 19.29 14.98
C LEU A 217 8.28 18.10 15.22
N LEU A 218 9.22 17.87 14.29
CA LEU A 218 10.24 16.83 14.38
C LEU A 218 11.19 17.03 15.57
N SER A 219 11.55 18.29 15.84
CA SER A 219 12.38 18.68 16.99
C SER A 219 11.66 18.44 18.32
N ILE A 220 10.35 18.77 18.39
CA ILE A 220 9.56 18.59 19.61
C ILE A 220 9.46 17.12 20.03
N ILE A 221 9.27 16.21 19.07
CA ILE A 221 9.04 14.79 19.35
C ILE A 221 10.35 13.99 19.37
N GLY A 222 11.24 14.23 18.40
CA GLY A 222 12.45 13.44 18.20
C GLY A 222 13.73 14.09 18.72
N GLY A 223 13.68 15.37 19.08
CA GLY A 223 14.84 16.14 19.52
C GLY A 223 15.72 16.64 18.37
N PRO A 224 16.65 17.57 18.68
CA PRO A 224 17.47 18.25 17.67
C PRO A 224 18.47 17.31 16.97
N THR A 225 18.94 16.25 17.65
CA THR A 225 19.82 15.24 17.05
C THR A 225 19.12 14.45 15.94
N PHE A 226 17.85 14.12 16.14
CA PHE A 226 17.05 13.41 15.15
C PHE A 226 16.79 14.28 13.91
N VAL A 227 16.42 15.54 14.11
CA VAL A 227 16.18 16.51 13.02
C VAL A 227 17.41 16.63 12.10
N ARG A 228 18.61 16.71 12.68
CA ARG A 228 19.87 16.71 11.91
C ARG A 228 20.08 15.40 11.14
N LYS A 229 19.79 14.25 11.75
CA LYS A 229 19.96 12.93 11.11
C LYS A 229 19.07 12.74 9.88
N VAL A 230 17.91 13.40 9.81
CA VAL A 230 16.98 13.33 8.68
C VAL A 230 17.17 14.45 7.65
N GLY A 231 18.23 15.26 7.77
CA GLY A 231 18.59 16.28 6.79
C GLY A 231 17.79 17.58 6.88
N LEU A 232 17.05 17.80 7.98
CA LEU A 232 16.27 19.01 8.17
C LEU A 232 17.07 20.05 8.98
N GLY A 233 16.96 21.32 8.58
CA GLY A 233 17.54 22.44 9.34
C GLY A 233 16.83 22.61 10.67
N VAL A 234 17.54 22.97 11.73
CA VAL A 234 16.95 23.17 13.08
C VAL A 234 15.95 24.32 13.04
N SER A 235 14.72 24.08 13.49
CA SER A 235 13.70 25.13 13.54
C SER A 235 13.98 26.18 14.61
N SER A 236 13.47 27.39 14.41
CA SER A 236 13.62 28.47 15.38
C SER A 236 12.87 28.14 16.68
N ALA A 237 13.39 28.66 17.80
CA ALA A 237 12.71 28.53 19.09
C ALA A 237 11.30 29.12 19.04
N VAL A 238 11.11 30.24 18.32
CA VAL A 238 9.80 30.90 18.14
C VAL A 238 8.79 29.96 17.48
N MET A 239 9.15 29.32 16.36
CA MET A 239 8.26 28.38 15.66
C MET A 239 7.91 27.17 16.53
N THR A 240 8.91 26.65 17.25
CA THR A 240 8.73 25.54 18.19
C THR A 240 7.73 25.89 19.30
N HIS A 241 7.88 27.06 19.92
CA HIS A 241 6.96 27.54 20.97
C HIS A 241 5.56 27.81 20.42
N ALA A 242 5.44 28.39 19.22
CA ALA A 242 4.16 28.63 18.57
C ALA A 242 3.40 27.33 18.32
N LEU A 243 4.05 26.29 17.80
CA LEU A 243 3.43 24.98 17.58
C LEU A 243 3.02 24.29 18.88
N LEU A 244 3.84 24.38 19.94
CA LEU A 244 3.47 23.86 21.26
C LEU A 244 2.24 24.59 21.82
N LEU A 245 2.17 25.91 21.67
CA LEU A 245 1.03 26.71 22.11
C LEU A 245 -0.24 26.33 21.35
N LEU A 246 -0.18 26.26 20.01
CA LEU A 246 -1.30 25.84 19.16
C LEU A 246 -1.77 24.43 19.51
N GLY A 247 -0.83 23.50 19.75
CA GLY A 247 -1.11 22.16 20.21
C GLY A 247 -1.87 22.14 21.55
N ARG A 248 -1.42 22.92 22.53
CA ARG A 248 -2.08 23.06 23.84
C ARG A 248 -3.47 23.68 23.74
N LEU A 249 -3.65 24.70 22.90
CA LEU A 249 -4.95 25.32 22.64
C LEU A 249 -5.93 24.32 22.01
N ARG A 250 -5.48 23.56 21.00
CA ARG A 250 -6.26 22.48 20.39
C ARG A 250 -6.64 21.41 21.42
N ALA A 251 -5.68 20.96 22.23
CA ALA A 251 -5.90 19.99 23.30
C ALA A 251 -6.96 20.48 24.31
N ALA A 252 -6.89 21.74 24.74
CA ALA A 252 -7.87 22.34 25.62
C ALA A 252 -9.27 22.37 24.99
N ALA A 253 -9.39 22.82 23.73
CA ALA A 253 -10.66 22.83 23.00
C ALA A 253 -11.27 21.41 22.87
N LEU A 254 -10.47 20.43 22.47
CA LEU A 254 -10.89 19.03 22.34
C LEU A 254 -11.38 18.42 23.66
N SER A 255 -10.83 18.87 24.79
CA SER A 255 -11.22 18.38 26.13
C SER A 255 -12.62 18.82 26.55
N CYS A 256 -13.15 19.88 25.93
CA CYS A 256 -14.48 20.44 26.17
C CYS A 256 -15.56 19.89 25.22
N LEU A 257 -15.14 19.32 24.09
CA LEU A 257 -16.06 18.68 23.13
C LEU A 257 -16.57 17.34 23.65
N PRO A 258 -17.75 16.85 23.20
CA PRO A 258 -18.23 15.52 23.54
C PRO A 258 -17.29 14.42 23.01
N MET A 259 -17.32 13.25 23.66
CA MET A 259 -16.60 12.07 23.19
C MET A 259 -17.19 11.60 21.86
N ARG A 260 -16.35 11.08 20.97
CA ARG A 260 -16.83 10.44 19.74
C ARG A 260 -17.61 9.18 20.08
N THR A 261 -18.78 9.03 19.48
CA THR A 261 -19.62 7.83 19.58
C THR A 261 -19.30 6.82 18.49
N GLU A 262 -18.79 7.27 17.34
CA GLU A 262 -18.38 6.42 16.22
C GLU A 262 -16.86 6.43 16.01
N PRO A 263 -16.25 5.28 15.70
CA PRO A 263 -14.83 5.19 15.42
C PRO A 263 -14.50 5.87 14.08
N ARG A 264 -13.41 6.64 14.06
CA ARG A 264 -12.87 7.21 12.82
C ARG A 264 -11.87 6.22 12.22
N LEU A 265 -12.31 5.46 11.22
CA LEU A 265 -11.47 4.48 10.53
C LEU A 265 -10.55 5.18 9.54
N LEU A 266 -9.27 5.26 9.86
CA LEU A 266 -8.32 6.02 9.05
C LEU A 266 -7.95 5.28 7.77
N SER A 267 -8.02 3.94 7.76
CA SER A 267 -7.86 3.15 6.53
C SER A 267 -8.87 3.58 5.46
N GLU A 268 -10.12 3.85 5.83
CA GLU A 268 -11.17 4.25 4.88
C GLU A 268 -10.88 5.62 4.27
N ILE A 269 -10.44 6.58 5.09
CA ILE A 269 -10.07 7.93 4.64
C ILE A 269 -8.89 7.87 3.68
N LEU A 270 -7.84 7.12 4.04
CA LEU A 270 -6.63 6.99 3.23
C LEU A 270 -6.89 6.22 1.93
N MET A 271 -7.69 5.16 2.00
CA MET A 271 -8.19 4.44 0.84
C MET A 271 -8.98 5.40 -0.06
N GLN A 272 -9.89 6.22 0.46
CA GLN A 272 -10.65 7.17 -0.36
C GLN A 272 -9.75 8.22 -1.03
N ALA A 273 -8.76 8.74 -0.30
CA ALA A 273 -7.88 9.79 -0.81
C ALA A 273 -6.87 9.28 -1.87
N HIS A 274 -6.26 8.11 -1.65
CA HIS A 274 -5.14 7.62 -2.48
C HIS A 274 -5.52 6.43 -3.37
N TYR A 275 -6.63 5.75 -3.05
CA TYR A 275 -7.18 4.62 -3.80
C TYR A 275 -8.70 4.73 -3.96
N PRO A 276 -9.24 5.84 -4.48
CA PRO A 276 -10.70 6.09 -4.50
C PRO A 276 -11.47 4.94 -5.16
N MET A 277 -10.88 4.30 -6.17
CA MET A 277 -11.45 3.12 -6.84
C MET A 277 -11.46 1.84 -5.97
N ALA A 278 -10.48 1.66 -5.08
CA ALA A 278 -10.44 0.53 -4.14
C ALA A 278 -11.34 0.78 -2.91
N ALA A 279 -11.42 2.03 -2.43
CA ALA A 279 -12.31 2.45 -1.36
C ALA A 279 -13.79 2.28 -1.75
N ALA A 280 -14.15 2.69 -2.97
CA ALA A 280 -15.48 2.50 -3.54
C ALA A 280 -15.86 1.00 -3.71
N ALA A 281 -14.88 0.09 -3.68
CA ALA A 281 -15.11 -1.36 -3.68
C ALA A 281 -15.20 -1.97 -2.26
N ALA A 282 -14.74 -1.25 -1.22
CA ALA A 282 -14.67 -1.73 0.17
C ALA A 282 -15.84 -1.25 1.05
N GLY A 283 -16.51 -0.15 0.68
CA GLY A 283 -17.73 0.35 1.32
C GLY A 283 -18.94 -0.53 0.98
N GLY A 284 -19.23 -1.49 1.86
CA GLY A 284 -20.34 -2.43 1.74
C GLY A 284 -19.83 -3.86 1.60
N ALA A 285 -20.12 -4.70 2.59
CA ALA A 285 -20.05 -6.13 2.38
C ALA A 285 -21.14 -6.50 1.35
N PRO A 286 -20.72 -7.06 0.21
CA PRO A 286 -21.26 -8.34 -0.15
C PRO A 286 -20.12 -9.35 -0.20
N THR A 287 -20.45 -10.58 0.18
CA THR A 287 -19.64 -11.81 0.14
C THR A 287 -19.15 -12.22 -1.26
N SER A 288 -18.94 -11.29 -2.19
CA SER A 288 -18.40 -11.58 -3.50
C SER A 288 -16.93 -11.17 -3.59
N ARG A 289 -16.08 -12.16 -3.90
CA ARG A 289 -14.69 -12.00 -4.37
C ARG A 289 -14.49 -10.68 -5.14
N PRO A 290 -13.33 -10.00 -4.97
CA PRO A 290 -13.01 -8.83 -5.78
C PRO A 290 -13.08 -9.23 -7.26
N ARG A 291 -14.06 -8.68 -7.98
CA ARG A 291 -14.10 -8.79 -9.45
C ARG A 291 -13.17 -7.73 -10.02
N SER A 292 -11.86 -7.97 -9.92
CA SER A 292 -10.87 -7.37 -10.82
C SER A 292 -10.97 -7.93 -12.26
N GLY A 293 -11.98 -8.77 -12.53
CA GLY A 293 -12.09 -9.57 -13.75
C GLY A 293 -12.78 -8.93 -14.95
N LYS A 294 -12.54 -7.65 -15.26
CA LYS A 294 -13.03 -7.01 -16.50
C LYS A 294 -12.02 -6.07 -17.17
N LEU A 295 -10.72 -6.24 -16.94
CA LEU A 295 -9.73 -5.45 -17.70
C LEU A 295 -9.60 -5.96 -19.15
N LEU A 296 -9.86 -7.26 -19.37
CA LEU A 296 -9.85 -7.90 -20.68
C LEU A 296 -11.09 -8.81 -20.78
N ASP A 297 -12.13 -8.32 -21.45
CA ASP A 297 -13.24 -9.17 -21.87
C ASP A 297 -12.84 -9.86 -23.17
N PHE A 298 -12.53 -11.16 -23.09
CA PHE A 298 -12.17 -11.97 -24.26
C PHE A 298 -13.30 -12.09 -25.30
N SER A 299 -14.51 -11.61 -25.01
CA SER A 299 -15.56 -11.45 -26.02
C SER A 299 -15.24 -10.41 -27.10
N LEU A 300 -14.16 -9.63 -26.93
CA LEU A 300 -13.83 -8.47 -27.77
C LEU A 300 -12.56 -8.64 -28.63
N VAL A 301 -12.03 -9.87 -28.80
CA VAL A 301 -11.00 -10.17 -29.84
C VAL A 301 -11.65 -10.22 -31.25
N GLY A 302 -12.34 -9.14 -31.60
CA GLY A 302 -13.11 -8.95 -32.83
C GLY A 302 -14.63 -8.86 -32.59
N PRO A 303 -15.37 -8.05 -33.37
CA PRO A 303 -16.81 -7.96 -33.25
C PRO A 303 -17.44 -9.31 -33.61
N ARG A 304 -18.07 -9.97 -32.62
CA ARG A 304 -18.81 -11.26 -32.70
C ARG A 304 -18.05 -12.58 -32.52
N SER A 305 -16.77 -12.62 -32.13
CA SER A 305 -16.07 -13.91 -31.96
C SER A 305 -15.95 -14.37 -30.51
N ARG A 306 -16.72 -15.39 -30.14
CA ARG A 306 -16.48 -16.18 -28.91
C ARG A 306 -15.25 -17.05 -29.12
N ILE A 307 -14.05 -16.55 -28.81
CA ILE A 307 -12.87 -17.43 -28.70
C ILE A 307 -13.11 -18.32 -27.48
N SER A 308 -13.28 -19.62 -27.72
CA SER A 308 -13.40 -20.56 -26.61
C SER A 308 -12.10 -20.60 -25.84
N LEU A 309 -12.13 -20.49 -24.52
CA LEU A 309 -10.96 -20.72 -23.67
C LEU A 309 -10.89 -22.18 -23.20
N GLU A 310 -11.90 -22.98 -23.53
CA GLU A 310 -12.05 -24.33 -23.01
C GLU A 310 -10.99 -25.27 -23.58
N GLY A 311 -10.16 -25.83 -22.69
CA GLY A 311 -9.09 -26.77 -23.06
C GLY A 311 -7.91 -26.16 -23.80
N GLN A 312 -7.90 -24.84 -24.02
CA GLN A 312 -6.82 -24.15 -24.75
C GLN A 312 -5.62 -23.89 -23.84
N HIS A 313 -4.42 -23.94 -24.41
CA HIS A 313 -3.19 -23.53 -23.75
C HIS A 313 -2.95 -22.04 -23.94
N VAL A 314 -3.11 -21.29 -22.85
CA VAL A 314 -2.89 -19.84 -22.80
C VAL A 314 -1.54 -19.55 -22.15
N VAL A 315 -0.67 -18.83 -22.87
CA VAL A 315 0.59 -18.33 -22.34
C VAL A 315 0.48 -16.84 -22.08
N VAL A 316 0.67 -16.43 -20.83
CA VAL A 316 0.75 -15.02 -20.42
C VAL A 316 2.22 -14.63 -20.29
N VAL A 317 2.68 -13.74 -21.16
CA VAL A 317 4.05 -13.22 -21.19
C VAL A 317 4.09 -11.90 -20.42
N GLY A 318 4.66 -11.95 -19.22
CA GLY A 318 4.71 -10.84 -18.28
C GLY A 318 3.89 -11.12 -17.03
N ARG A 319 4.42 -10.72 -15.88
CA ARG A 319 3.80 -10.94 -14.55
C ARG A 319 3.60 -9.64 -13.77
N SER A 320 3.35 -8.55 -14.50
CA SER A 320 3.12 -7.24 -13.88
C SER A 320 1.87 -7.28 -12.99
N LYS A 321 1.87 -6.45 -11.94
CA LYS A 321 0.71 -6.34 -11.02
C LYS A 321 -0.51 -5.73 -11.68
N LEU A 322 -0.34 -5.01 -12.80
CA LEU A 322 -1.41 -4.30 -13.49
C LEU A 322 -2.12 -5.17 -14.53
N VAL A 323 -1.39 -6.05 -15.22
CA VAL A 323 -1.93 -6.82 -16.35
C VAL A 323 -1.70 -8.31 -16.16
N GLY A 324 -0.44 -8.75 -16.22
CA GLY A 324 -0.10 -10.17 -16.39
C GLY A 324 -0.62 -11.08 -15.26
N LEU A 325 -0.32 -10.75 -14.01
CA LEU A 325 -0.70 -11.60 -12.88
C LEU A 325 -2.23 -11.60 -12.60
N PRO A 326 -2.93 -10.44 -12.58
CA PRO A 326 -4.39 -10.42 -12.48
C PRO A 326 -5.08 -11.21 -13.60
N LEU A 327 -4.57 -11.11 -14.84
CA LEU A 327 -5.13 -11.80 -15.99
C LEU A 327 -4.96 -13.32 -15.89
N ALA A 328 -3.77 -13.78 -15.53
CA ALA A 328 -3.53 -15.21 -15.30
C ALA A 328 -4.47 -15.77 -14.22
N ASN A 329 -4.62 -15.07 -13.10
CA ASN A 329 -5.53 -15.47 -12.03
C ASN A 329 -7.00 -15.52 -12.48
N MET A 330 -7.42 -14.59 -13.36
CA MET A 330 -8.77 -14.59 -13.93
C MET A 330 -9.01 -15.78 -14.85
N LEU A 331 -8.00 -16.15 -15.67
CA LEU A 331 -8.06 -17.30 -16.57
C LEU A 331 -8.12 -18.62 -15.77
N ILE A 332 -7.31 -18.74 -14.72
CA ILE A 332 -7.31 -19.90 -13.81
C ILE A 332 -8.63 -19.99 -13.03
N GLY A 333 -9.15 -18.86 -12.55
CA GLY A 333 -10.35 -18.79 -11.72
C GLY A 333 -11.68 -18.93 -12.49
N GLY A 334 -11.65 -19.19 -13.80
CA GLY A 334 -12.83 -19.41 -14.63
C GLY A 334 -13.65 -20.62 -14.14
N ARG A 335 -14.77 -20.34 -13.46
CA ARG A 335 -15.80 -21.27 -12.90
C ARG A 335 -15.40 -22.75 -12.79
N ASP A 336 -15.18 -23.19 -11.55
CA ASP A 336 -15.01 -24.58 -11.13
C ASP A 336 -15.78 -25.60 -12.00
N SER A 337 -15.02 -26.43 -12.72
CA SER A 337 -15.52 -27.62 -13.39
C SER A 337 -16.15 -28.62 -12.40
N ALA A 338 -15.82 -28.51 -11.10
CA ALA A 338 -16.43 -29.27 -10.01
C ALA A 338 -17.92 -28.92 -9.75
N LYS A 339 -18.46 -27.86 -10.35
CA LYS A 339 -19.87 -27.43 -10.20
C LYS A 339 -20.65 -27.37 -11.52
N GLY A 340 -20.27 -28.21 -12.50
CA GLY A 340 -20.91 -28.20 -13.83
C GLY A 340 -20.54 -26.99 -14.71
N GLY A 341 -19.43 -26.31 -14.40
CA GLY A 341 -18.89 -25.22 -15.22
C GLY A 341 -18.12 -25.70 -16.45
N ARG A 342 -18.02 -24.83 -17.48
CA ARG A 342 -17.14 -25.03 -18.66
C ARG A 342 -15.70 -25.33 -18.22
N LYS A 343 -14.98 -26.23 -18.91
CA LYS A 343 -13.57 -26.48 -18.59
C LYS A 343 -12.76 -25.21 -18.89
N GLY A 344 -11.86 -24.83 -17.98
CA GLY A 344 -10.98 -23.67 -18.14
C GLY A 344 -9.81 -23.93 -19.10
N PRO A 345 -9.03 -22.90 -19.45
CA PRO A 345 -7.77 -23.07 -20.16
C PRO A 345 -6.66 -23.63 -19.26
N THR A 346 -5.66 -24.25 -19.86
CA THR A 346 -4.34 -24.42 -19.24
C THR A 346 -3.59 -23.10 -19.32
N VAL A 347 -3.09 -22.59 -18.18
CA VAL A 347 -2.44 -21.26 -18.14
C VAL A 347 -0.96 -21.40 -17.75
N THR A 348 -0.07 -20.92 -18.61
CA THR A 348 1.37 -20.82 -18.35
C THR A 348 1.75 -19.35 -18.25
N VAL A 349 2.39 -18.95 -17.15
CA VAL A 349 2.90 -17.57 -16.99
C VAL A 349 4.41 -17.57 -17.16
N VAL A 350 4.91 -16.80 -18.11
CA VAL A 350 6.34 -16.62 -18.37
C VAL A 350 6.77 -15.18 -18.13
N HIS A 351 8.04 -14.95 -17.84
CA HIS A 351 8.58 -13.61 -17.58
C HIS A 351 10.07 -13.55 -17.91
N SER A 352 10.70 -12.40 -17.67
CA SER A 352 12.13 -12.15 -17.94
C SER A 352 13.14 -13.07 -17.24
N GLY A 353 12.68 -13.93 -16.32
CA GLY A 353 13.51 -14.92 -15.62
C GLY A 353 13.21 -16.36 -16.04
N THR A 354 12.25 -16.55 -16.95
CA THR A 354 11.99 -17.85 -17.57
C THR A 354 13.11 -18.14 -18.55
N VAL A 355 13.71 -19.33 -18.45
CA VAL A 355 14.70 -19.81 -19.41
C VAL A 355 13.99 -20.06 -20.74
N ASP A 356 14.28 -19.21 -21.72
CA ASP A 356 13.65 -19.16 -23.05
C ASP A 356 12.10 -19.17 -23.03
N ILE A 357 11.49 -17.98 -23.04
CA ILE A 357 10.04 -17.83 -23.11
C ILE A 357 9.42 -18.43 -24.38
N HIS A 358 10.19 -18.57 -25.46
CA HIS A 358 9.69 -18.95 -26.78
C HIS A 358 9.31 -20.43 -26.85
N VAL A 359 9.94 -21.27 -26.03
CA VAL A 359 9.54 -22.68 -25.86
C VAL A 359 8.05 -22.76 -25.49
N HIS A 360 7.60 -21.92 -24.57
CA HIS A 360 6.22 -21.90 -24.12
C HIS A 360 5.29 -21.27 -25.17
N THR A 361 5.67 -20.13 -25.75
CA THR A 361 4.79 -19.40 -26.69
C THR A 361 4.56 -20.16 -27.99
N ARG A 362 5.51 -21.01 -28.43
CA ARG A 362 5.32 -21.89 -29.61
C ARG A 362 4.25 -22.95 -29.41
N MET A 363 4.04 -23.40 -28.16
CA MET A 363 3.04 -24.40 -27.82
C MET A 363 1.65 -23.79 -27.52
N ALA A 364 1.56 -22.46 -27.41
CA ALA A 364 0.35 -21.78 -27.01
C ALA A 364 -0.70 -21.77 -28.12
N ASP A 365 -1.97 -21.98 -27.77
CA ASP A 365 -3.09 -21.64 -28.64
C ASP A 365 -3.39 -20.14 -28.59
N ILE A 366 -3.18 -19.53 -27.41
CA ILE A 366 -3.40 -18.12 -27.14
C ILE A 366 -2.16 -17.56 -26.45
N VAL A 367 -1.55 -16.52 -27.00
CA VAL A 367 -0.46 -15.77 -26.35
C VAL A 367 -0.99 -14.40 -25.96
N ILE A 368 -0.88 -14.06 -24.68
CA ILE A 368 -1.18 -12.73 -24.17
C ILE A 368 0.13 -12.10 -23.73
N VAL A 369 0.59 -11.09 -24.46
CA VAL A 369 1.86 -10.44 -24.21
C VAL A 369 1.66 -9.06 -23.58
N ALA A 370 2.27 -8.87 -22.41
CA ALA A 370 2.23 -7.65 -21.61
C ALA A 370 3.61 -7.41 -20.96
N ALA A 371 4.65 -7.48 -21.79
CA ALA A 371 6.04 -7.37 -21.37
C ALA A 371 6.56 -5.93 -21.47
N GLY A 372 5.97 -5.10 -22.36
CA GLY A 372 6.45 -3.74 -22.62
C GLY A 372 7.82 -3.74 -23.29
N HIS A 373 8.00 -4.63 -24.27
CA HIS A 373 9.23 -4.75 -25.04
C HIS A 373 8.91 -4.99 -26.52
N ALA A 374 9.21 -3.99 -27.34
CA ALA A 374 8.88 -4.00 -28.77
C ALA A 374 9.48 -5.21 -29.49
N GLY A 375 8.63 -5.93 -30.22
CA GLY A 375 9.06 -7.07 -31.05
C GLY A 375 9.55 -8.30 -30.28
N LEU A 376 9.26 -8.42 -28.99
CA LEU A 376 9.57 -9.60 -28.18
C LEU A 376 8.98 -10.90 -28.76
N ILE A 377 7.75 -10.85 -29.29
CA ILE A 377 7.08 -12.00 -29.90
C ILE A 377 7.23 -11.91 -31.42
N THR A 378 8.13 -12.72 -31.97
CA THR A 378 8.39 -12.80 -33.41
C THR A 378 7.59 -13.93 -34.06
N ALA A 379 7.66 -14.05 -35.38
CA ALA A 379 7.02 -15.14 -36.11
C ALA A 379 7.47 -16.54 -35.63
N ASP A 380 8.74 -16.72 -35.28
CA ASP A 380 9.26 -18.01 -34.84
C ASP A 380 8.92 -18.32 -33.39
N SER A 381 8.44 -17.32 -32.63
CA SER A 381 7.99 -17.48 -31.25
C SER A 381 6.62 -18.14 -31.15
N VAL A 382 5.87 -18.29 -32.24
CA VAL A 382 4.46 -18.70 -32.21
C VAL A 382 4.10 -19.69 -33.33
N LYS A 383 3.11 -20.56 -33.07
CA LYS A 383 2.59 -21.48 -34.09
C LYS A 383 1.61 -20.79 -35.05
N GLN A 384 1.43 -21.38 -36.23
CA GLN A 384 0.41 -20.93 -37.17
C GLN A 384 -1.00 -21.07 -36.55
N GLY A 385 -1.84 -20.07 -36.73
CA GLY A 385 -3.22 -20.07 -36.23
C GLY A 385 -3.36 -19.65 -34.75
N VAL A 386 -2.28 -19.23 -34.08
CA VAL A 386 -2.31 -18.70 -32.72
C VAL A 386 -3.25 -17.49 -32.58
N VAL A 387 -3.84 -17.28 -31.41
CA VAL A 387 -4.49 -16.01 -31.07
C VAL A 387 -3.49 -15.13 -30.33
N LEU A 388 -3.26 -13.90 -30.81
CA LEU A 388 -2.34 -12.95 -30.18
C LEU A 388 -3.09 -11.79 -29.51
N VAL A 389 -2.93 -11.65 -28.20
CA VAL A 389 -3.41 -10.51 -27.44
C VAL A 389 -2.21 -9.67 -27.03
N ASP A 390 -1.97 -8.61 -27.79
CA ASP A 390 -0.88 -7.68 -27.57
C ASP A 390 -1.34 -6.48 -26.73
N VAL A 391 -0.88 -6.46 -25.49
CA VAL A 391 -1.15 -5.40 -24.51
C VAL A 391 -0.02 -4.37 -24.47
N GLY A 392 1.11 -4.65 -25.12
CA GLY A 392 2.28 -3.77 -25.15
C GLY A 392 1.99 -2.46 -25.88
N ILE A 393 2.58 -1.37 -25.37
CA ILE A 393 2.61 -0.09 -26.07
C ILE A 393 4.02 0.47 -25.89
N ASN A 394 4.76 0.52 -26.99
CA ASN A 394 6.17 0.91 -27.04
C ASN A 394 6.36 2.07 -28.01
N ASN A 395 7.16 3.07 -27.62
CA ASN A 395 7.58 4.17 -28.49
C ASN A 395 8.84 3.75 -29.25
N VAL A 396 8.77 3.69 -30.57
CA VAL A 396 9.94 3.44 -31.44
C VAL A 396 10.23 4.70 -32.26
N PRO A 397 11.47 5.22 -32.27
CA PRO A 397 11.83 6.39 -33.07
C PRO A 397 11.40 6.24 -34.54
N ASP A 398 10.76 7.28 -35.07
CA ASP A 398 10.26 7.33 -36.43
C ASP A 398 10.21 8.79 -36.89
N SER A 399 11.21 9.19 -37.69
CA SER A 399 11.36 10.55 -38.20
C SER A 399 10.27 10.93 -39.21
N SER A 400 9.51 9.96 -39.74
CA SER A 400 8.38 10.23 -40.63
C SER A 400 7.13 10.71 -39.89
N ARG A 401 7.07 10.52 -38.57
CA ARG A 401 5.93 10.92 -37.73
C ARG A 401 6.18 12.28 -37.09
N LYS A 402 5.16 13.13 -37.05
CA LYS A 402 5.21 14.44 -36.35
C LYS A 402 5.62 14.33 -34.88
N SER A 403 5.31 13.21 -34.23
CA SER A 403 5.69 12.90 -32.85
C SER A 403 7.17 12.53 -32.68
N GLY A 404 7.91 12.25 -33.76
CA GLY A 404 9.27 11.70 -33.73
C GLY A 404 9.35 10.22 -33.35
N TYR A 405 8.21 9.57 -33.14
CA TYR A 405 8.11 8.14 -32.81
C TYR A 405 6.78 7.57 -33.31
N ARG A 406 6.76 6.25 -33.53
CA ARG A 406 5.56 5.43 -33.77
C ARG A 406 5.28 4.52 -32.58
N LEU A 407 4.01 4.22 -32.37
CA LEU A 407 3.57 3.24 -31.36
C LEU A 407 3.55 1.85 -31.97
N VAL A 408 4.17 0.89 -31.28
CA VAL A 408 4.16 -0.54 -31.65
C VAL A 408 3.88 -1.41 -30.44
N GLY A 409 3.40 -2.63 -30.69
CA GLY A 409 3.15 -3.63 -29.65
C GLY A 409 4.40 -4.39 -29.24
N ASP A 410 4.21 -5.45 -28.46
CA ASP A 410 5.26 -6.40 -28.11
C ASP A 410 5.46 -7.48 -29.18
N CYS A 411 4.56 -7.61 -30.17
CA CYS A 411 4.67 -8.52 -31.30
C CYS A 411 5.24 -7.85 -32.56
N THR A 412 5.86 -8.64 -33.44
CA THR A 412 6.26 -8.18 -34.79
C THR A 412 5.13 -8.36 -35.81
N ASP A 413 5.21 -7.64 -36.93
CA ASP A 413 4.23 -7.73 -38.03
C ASP A 413 4.16 -9.15 -38.64
N GLU A 414 5.27 -9.88 -38.66
CA GLU A 414 5.34 -11.27 -39.09
C GLU A 414 4.58 -12.19 -38.12
N ALA A 415 4.64 -11.92 -36.82
CA ALA A 415 3.90 -12.69 -35.81
C ALA A 415 2.39 -12.50 -35.98
N TYR A 416 1.94 -11.26 -36.21
CA TYR A 416 0.52 -10.99 -36.51
C TYR A 416 0.04 -11.72 -37.76
N ARG A 417 0.88 -11.84 -38.80
CA ARG A 417 0.54 -12.59 -40.03
C ARG A 417 0.34 -14.10 -39.81
N LYS A 418 0.95 -14.70 -38.78
CA LYS A 418 0.72 -16.11 -38.41
C LYS A 418 -0.55 -16.31 -37.57
N ALA A 419 -1.07 -15.25 -36.96
CA ALA A 419 -2.17 -15.33 -36.01
C ALA A 419 -3.51 -15.57 -36.73
N SER A 420 -4.35 -16.45 -36.18
CA SER A 420 -5.74 -16.57 -36.65
C SER A 420 -6.57 -15.34 -36.28
N ARG A 421 -6.22 -14.71 -35.14
CA ARG A 421 -6.78 -13.45 -34.64
C ARG A 421 -5.72 -12.73 -33.83
N TYR A 422 -5.71 -11.40 -33.90
CA TYR A 422 -4.83 -10.60 -33.06
C TYR A 422 -5.45 -9.26 -32.65
N THR A 423 -4.91 -8.64 -31.61
CA THR A 423 -5.23 -7.24 -31.24
C THR A 423 -4.18 -6.30 -31.83
N PRO A 424 -4.55 -5.34 -32.69
CA PRO A 424 -3.58 -4.43 -33.29
C PRO A 424 -3.04 -3.43 -32.27
N VAL A 425 -1.81 -2.97 -32.48
CA VAL A 425 -1.21 -1.86 -31.72
C VAL A 425 -0.71 -0.79 -32.69
N PRO A 426 -1.21 0.46 -32.59
CA PRO A 426 -2.28 0.93 -31.70
C PRO A 426 -3.68 0.44 -32.14
N GLY A 427 -4.69 0.64 -31.29
CA GLY A 427 -6.11 0.46 -31.64
C GLY A 427 -6.81 -0.78 -31.09
N GLY A 428 -6.09 -1.72 -30.48
CA GLY A 428 -6.65 -2.90 -29.82
C GLY A 428 -6.96 -2.68 -28.34
N ILE A 429 -6.02 -3.06 -27.46
CA ILE A 429 -6.25 -3.09 -26.01
C ILE A 429 -6.32 -1.69 -25.37
N GLY A 430 -5.59 -0.71 -25.90
CA GLY A 430 -5.54 0.65 -25.36
C GLY A 430 -6.94 1.31 -25.23
N PRO A 431 -7.70 1.47 -26.33
CA PRO A 431 -9.06 2.01 -26.28
C PRO A 431 -10.00 1.23 -25.35
N MET A 432 -9.85 -0.10 -25.30
CA MET A 432 -10.65 -0.94 -24.41
C MET A 432 -10.35 -0.70 -22.93
N THR A 433 -9.09 -0.43 -22.59
CA THR A 433 -8.68 -0.12 -21.23
C THR A 433 -9.38 1.16 -20.74
N VAL A 434 -9.44 2.18 -21.60
CA VAL A 434 -10.15 3.43 -21.30
C VAL A 434 -11.66 3.19 -21.20
N ALA A 435 -12.25 2.46 -22.15
CA ALA A 435 -13.68 2.17 -22.13
C ALA A 435 -14.11 1.36 -20.89
N MET A 436 -13.31 0.37 -20.48
CA MET A 436 -13.57 -0.43 -19.29
C MET A 436 -13.38 0.38 -18.01
N LEU A 437 -12.42 1.30 -17.97
CA LEU A 437 -12.29 2.26 -16.87
C LEU A 437 -13.58 3.09 -16.74
N MET A 438 -14.03 3.71 -17.84
CA MET A 438 -15.25 4.53 -17.82
C MET A 438 -16.49 3.72 -17.43
N ARG A 439 -16.64 2.51 -17.96
CA ARG A 439 -17.73 1.60 -17.57
C ARG A 439 -17.67 1.25 -16.09
N ASN A 440 -16.49 0.90 -15.58
CA ASN A 440 -16.35 0.54 -14.17
C ASN A 440 -16.61 1.73 -13.24
N THR A 441 -16.19 2.93 -13.63
CA THR A 441 -16.50 4.19 -12.93
C THR A 441 -18.00 4.47 -12.93
N TRP A 442 -18.67 4.33 -14.08
CA TRP A 442 -20.12 4.48 -14.20
C TRP A 442 -20.88 3.48 -13.34
N GLU A 443 -20.50 2.20 -13.38
CA GLU A 443 -21.09 1.14 -12.55
C GLU A 443 -20.85 1.37 -11.05
N ALA A 444 -19.71 1.95 -10.68
CA ALA A 444 -19.43 2.32 -9.30
C ALA A 444 -20.31 3.49 -8.84
N ALA A 445 -20.44 4.53 -9.67
CA ALA A 445 -21.33 5.67 -9.39
C ALA A 445 -22.80 5.23 -9.25
N LYS A 446 -23.29 4.36 -10.15
CA LYS A 446 -24.64 3.79 -10.03
C LYS A 446 -24.86 3.05 -8.70
N ARG A 447 -23.87 2.27 -8.25
CA ARG A 447 -23.95 1.57 -6.96
C ARG A 447 -23.94 2.53 -5.78
N HIS A 448 -23.18 3.61 -5.87
CA HIS A 448 -23.13 4.65 -4.85
C HIS A 448 -24.49 5.37 -4.70
N GLU A 449 -25.12 5.71 -5.83
CA GLU A 449 -26.41 6.41 -5.87
C GLU A 449 -27.64 5.49 -5.67
N GLY A 450 -27.44 4.20 -5.38
CA GLY A 450 -28.55 3.25 -5.18
C GLY A 450 -29.37 2.95 -6.44
N LEU A 451 -28.87 3.28 -7.64
CA LEU A 451 -29.59 3.05 -8.89
C LEU A 451 -29.52 1.56 -9.29
N ALA A 452 -30.69 0.96 -9.53
CA ALA A 452 -30.80 -0.44 -9.93
C ALA A 452 -29.99 -0.77 -11.20
N ARG A 453 -29.42 -1.98 -11.25
CA ARG A 453 -28.65 -2.45 -12.40
C ARG A 453 -29.52 -2.52 -13.64
N PRO A 454 -29.08 -2.00 -14.80
CA PRO A 454 -29.64 -2.45 -16.07
C PRO A 454 -29.24 -3.92 -16.30
N SER A 455 -30.11 -4.67 -16.97
CA SER A 455 -29.85 -6.05 -17.37
C SER A 455 -28.54 -6.14 -18.19
N PRO A 456 -27.74 -7.22 -18.08
CA PRO A 456 -26.54 -7.36 -18.90
C PRO A 456 -26.90 -7.38 -20.38
N LEU A 457 -26.34 -6.45 -21.16
CA LEU A 457 -26.23 -6.55 -22.62
C LEU A 457 -25.31 -7.70 -23.02
#